data_AF-A0AB37MF27-F1
#
_entry.id   AF-A0AB37MF27-F1
#
_cell.length_a   1.000
_cell.length_b   1.000
_cell.length_c   1.000
_cell.angle_alpha   90.00
_cell.angle_beta   90.00
_cell.angle_gamma   90.00
#
_symmetry.space_group_name_H-M   'P 1'
#
loop_
_entity.id
_entity.type
_entity.pdbx_description
1 polymer ?
#
loop_
_entity_poly.entity_id
_entity_poly.type
_entity_poly.pdbx_seq_one_letter_code
_entity_poly.pdbx_strand_id
1 'polypeptide(L)'
;MDKDKFNKAIEINNKIEEYKDHKMALENSNIKYGGGLIFTYNRMHNDVPLKEEIFGKNFLQCYMYALDSKIKELQKEFDKL
;
A
#
# COMPACT_ATOMS: atom_id res chain seq x y z
N MET A 1 -0.61 -26.83 -17.96
CA MET A 1 -0.37 -25.74 -17.00
C MET A 1 -1.31 -25.97 -15.83
N ASP A 2 -0.78 -26.18 -14.62
CA ASP A 2 -1.61 -26.41 -13.42
C ASP A 2 -2.55 -25.23 -13.21
N LYS A 3 -3.87 -25.50 -13.26
CA LYS A 3 -4.92 -24.49 -13.11
C LYS A 3 -4.75 -23.70 -11.80
N ASP A 4 -4.29 -24.37 -10.74
CA ASP A 4 -4.06 -23.76 -9.44
C ASP A 4 -2.86 -22.81 -9.42
N LYS A 5 -1.77 -23.16 -10.11
CA LYS A 5 -0.62 -22.25 -10.28
C LYS A 5 -1.02 -21.00 -11.06
N PHE A 6 -1.81 -21.16 -12.12
CA PHE A 6 -2.29 -20.05 -12.92
C PHE A 6 -3.22 -19.12 -12.12
N ASN A 7 -4.17 -19.68 -11.36
CA ASN A 7 -5.05 -18.89 -10.50
C ASN A 7 -4.26 -18.13 -9.42
N LYS A 8 -3.26 -18.78 -8.80
CA LYS A 8 -2.40 -18.15 -7.80
C LYS A 8 -1.56 -17.03 -8.39
N ALA A 9 -1.02 -17.20 -9.60
CA ALA A 9 -0.28 -16.17 -10.32
C ALA A 9 -1.16 -14.94 -10.60
N ILE A 10 -2.40 -15.13 -11.05
CA ILE A 10 -3.36 -14.02 -11.26
C ILE A 10 -3.62 -13.28 -9.94
N GLU A 11 -3.88 -14.00 -8.85
CA GLU A 11 -4.17 -13.36 -7.56
C GLU A 11 -3.01 -12.50 -7.05
N ILE A 12 -1.78 -13.01 -7.15
CA ILE A 12 -0.59 -12.26 -6.74
C ILE A 12 -0.38 -11.05 -7.66
N ASN A 13 -0.56 -11.21 -8.97
CA ASN A 13 -0.41 -10.10 -9.91
C ASN A 13 -1.43 -8.99 -9.62
N ASN A 14 -2.69 -9.33 -9.35
CA ASN A 14 -3.71 -8.35 -8.98
C ASN A 14 -3.34 -7.59 -7.69
N LYS A 15 -2.82 -8.29 -6.67
CA LYS A 15 -2.33 -7.64 -5.45
C LYS A 15 -1.15 -6.71 -5.74
N ILE A 16 -0.21 -7.12 -6.59
CA ILE A 16 0.94 -6.28 -6.98
C ILE A 16 0.46 -4.97 -7.61
N GLU A 17 -0.48 -5.04 -8.56
CA GLU A 17 -1.04 -3.85 -9.21
C GLU A 17 -1.79 -2.96 -8.21
N GLU A 18 -2.60 -3.53 -7.31
CA GLU A 18 -3.29 -2.77 -6.25
C GLU A 18 -2.31 -1.97 -5.38
N TYR A 19 -1.20 -2.58 -4.95
CA TYR A 19 -0.19 -1.89 -4.15
C TYR A 19 0.57 -0.82 -4.95
N LYS A 20 0.82 -1.03 -6.25
CA LYS A 20 1.45 -0.03 -7.13
C LYS A 20 0.52 1.18 -7.34
N ASP A 21 -0.76 0.93 -7.60
CA ASP A 21 -1.77 1.98 -7.75
C ASP A 21 -1.89 2.81 -6.47
N HIS A 22 -1.90 2.15 -5.32
CA HIS A 22 -1.89 2.82 -4.02
C HIS A 22 -0.64 3.69 -3.84
N LYS A 23 0.54 3.17 -4.19
CA LYS A 23 1.80 3.93 -4.13
C LYS A 23 1.72 5.19 -4.99
N MET A 24 1.25 5.04 -6.23
CA MET A 24 1.13 6.13 -7.18
C MET A 24 0.13 7.20 -6.70
N ALA A 25 -1.00 6.79 -6.13
CA ALA A 25 -1.96 7.71 -5.53
C ALA A 25 -1.33 8.52 -4.38
N LEU A 26 -0.53 7.88 -3.53
CA LEU A 26 0.14 8.56 -2.42
C LEU A 26 1.22 9.54 -2.92
N GLU A 27 2.00 9.16 -3.92
CA GLU A 27 3.00 10.04 -4.53
C GLU A 27 2.36 11.27 -5.18
N ASN A 28 1.24 11.08 -5.89
CA ASN A 28 0.49 12.14 -6.56
C ASN A 28 -0.30 13.03 -5.59
N SER A 29 -0.61 12.56 -4.39
CA SER A 29 -1.40 13.30 -3.40
C SER A 29 -0.67 14.52 -2.83
N ASN A 30 0.65 14.64 -3.02
CA ASN A 30 1.48 15.69 -2.43
C ASN A 30 1.38 15.78 -0.89
N ILE A 31 0.89 14.74 -0.21
CA ILE A 31 0.68 14.70 1.24
C ILE A 31 1.95 15.02 2.05
N LYS A 32 3.13 14.79 1.47
CA LYS A 32 4.43 15.19 2.02
C LYS A 32 4.60 16.70 2.25
N TYR A 33 3.80 17.54 1.59
CA TYR A 33 3.85 19.00 1.69
C TYR A 33 2.73 19.58 2.58
N GLY A 34 1.96 18.71 3.26
CA GLY A 34 0.78 19.08 4.04
C GLY A 34 -0.48 18.43 3.47
N GLY A 35 -1.36 17.99 4.36
CA GLY A 35 -2.61 17.29 4.01
C GLY A 35 -3.19 16.54 5.21
N GLY A 36 -4.46 16.12 5.09
CA GLY A 36 -5.13 15.26 6.08
C GLY A 36 -5.28 13.84 5.55
N LEU A 37 -5.12 12.84 6.42
CA LEU A 37 -5.44 11.45 6.11
C LEU A 37 -6.89 11.17 6.51
N ILE A 38 -7.73 10.80 5.54
CA ILE A 38 -9.08 10.31 5.82
C ILE A 38 -9.03 8.79 5.88
N PHE A 39 -9.25 8.24 7.07
CA PHE A 39 -9.39 6.80 7.25
C PHE A 39 -10.84 6.40 6.98
N THR A 40 -11.04 5.47 6.06
CA THR A 40 -12.35 4.88 5.78
C THR A 40 -12.40 3.48 6.37
N TYR A 41 -13.21 3.29 7.41
CA TYR A 41 -13.46 1.99 8.02
C TYR A 41 -14.93 1.64 7.84
N ASN A 42 -15.24 0.49 7.22
CA ASN A 42 -16.62 0.07 6.92
C ASN A 42 -17.47 1.16 6.22
N ARG A 43 -16.85 1.93 5.31
CA ARG A 43 -17.47 3.06 4.59
C ARG A 43 -17.92 4.24 5.47
N MET A 44 -17.52 4.26 6.74
CA MET A 44 -17.68 5.44 7.59
C MET A 44 -16.43 6.30 7.49
N HIS A 45 -16.64 7.61 7.32
CA HIS A 45 -15.59 8.62 7.34
C HIS A 45 -15.53 9.23 8.74
N ASN A 46 -14.37 9.15 9.37
CA ASN A 46 -14.12 9.82 10.64
C ASN A 46 -12.87 10.69 10.49
N ASP A 47 -12.99 11.95 10.90
CA ASP A 47 -11.85 12.87 10.96
C ASP A 47 -11.23 12.79 12.36
N VAL A 48 -10.15 12.01 12.49
CA VAL A 48 -9.45 11.80 13.76
C VAL A 48 -8.05 12.41 13.67
N PRO A 49 -7.73 13.46 14.45
CA PRO A 49 -6.40 14.03 14.46
C PRO A 49 -5.42 13.06 15.12
N LEU A 50 -4.37 12.67 14.40
CA LEU A 50 -3.30 11.83 14.94
C LEU A 50 -2.34 12.67 15.80
N LYS A 51 -1.84 12.08 16.89
CA LYS A 51 -0.85 12.72 17.76
C LYS A 51 0.55 12.50 17.19
N GLU A 52 1.25 13.59 16.86
CA GLU A 52 2.61 13.57 16.26
C GLU A 52 3.61 12.76 17.07
N GLU A 53 3.50 12.78 18.40
CA GLU A 53 4.31 12.00 19.33
C GLU A 53 4.24 10.49 19.08
N ILE A 54 3.11 10.00 18.54
CA ILE A 54 2.88 8.57 18.31
C ILE A 54 3.29 8.18 16.88
N PHE A 55 2.85 8.91 15.86
CA PHE A 55 3.14 8.53 14.46
C PHE A 55 4.54 8.94 13.99
N GLY A 56 5.15 9.92 14.67
CA GLY A 56 6.51 10.38 14.40
C GLY A 56 6.66 11.20 13.11
N LYS A 57 7.80 11.89 12.98
CA LYS A 57 8.07 12.81 11.86
C LYS A 57 8.17 12.12 10.49
N ASN A 58 8.43 10.82 10.46
CA ASN A 58 8.76 10.07 9.24
C ASN A 58 7.66 9.08 8.81
N PHE A 59 6.44 9.21 9.33
CA PHE A 59 5.34 8.26 9.03
C PHE A 59 5.20 7.94 7.54
N LEU A 60 5.13 8.96 6.68
CA LEU A 60 4.98 8.77 5.24
C LEU A 60 6.16 8.05 4.60
N GLN A 61 7.39 8.35 5.03
CA GLN A 61 8.59 7.69 4.53
C GLN A 61 8.62 6.22 4.94
N CYS A 62 8.31 5.93 6.21
CA CYS A 62 8.21 4.57 6.72
C CYS A 62 7.13 3.77 5.99
N TYR A 63 5.97 4.39 5.75
CA TYR A 63 4.87 3.77 5.02
C TYR A 63 5.25 3.47 3.56
N MET A 64 5.84 4.44 2.85
CA MET A 64 6.33 4.24 1.47
C MET A 64 7.38 3.14 1.38
N TYR A 65 8.31 3.08 2.36
CA TYR A 65 9.30 2.02 2.43
C TYR A 65 8.68 0.64 2.64
N ALA A 66 7.69 0.53 3.54
CA ALA A 66 6.96 -0.71 3.79
C ALA A 66 6.18 -1.16 2.56
N LEU A 67 5.55 -0.21 1.85
CA LEU A 67 4.83 -0.45 0.61
C LEU A 67 5.75 -1.01 -0.48
N ASP A 68 6.91 -0.38 -0.68
CA ASP A 68 7.92 -0.87 -1.63
C ASP A 68 8.47 -2.25 -1.28
N SER A 69 8.70 -2.49 0.01
CA SER A 69 9.14 -3.80 0.50
C SER A 69 8.07 -4.86 0.20
N LYS A 70 6.80 -4.53 0.40
CA LYS A 70 5.69 -5.47 0.14
C LYS A 70 5.52 -5.81 -1.33
N ILE A 71 5.63 -4.82 -2.21
CA ILE A 71 5.61 -5.02 -3.66
C ILE A 71 6.76 -5.95 -4.08
N LYS A 72 7.97 -5.71 -3.58
CA LYS A 72 9.15 -6.55 -3.88
C LYS A 72 8.98 -7.99 -3.39
N GLU A 73 8.39 -8.20 -2.21
CA GLU A 73 8.08 -9.53 -1.70
C GLU A 73 7.10 -10.28 -2.61
N LEU A 74 6.01 -9.62 -3.01
CA LEU A 74 5.00 -10.21 -3.89
C LEU A 74 5.55 -10.52 -5.28
N GLN A 75 6.39 -9.65 -5.84
CA GLN A 75 7.11 -9.89 -7.09
C GLN A 75 8.01 -11.13 -6.99
N LYS A 76 8.78 -11.25 -5.90
CA LYS A 76 9.60 -12.45 -5.65
C LYS A 76 8.77 -13.72 -5.47
N GLU A 77 7.56 -13.63 -4.91
CA GLU A 77 6.65 -14.78 -4.83
C GLU A 77 6.15 -15.16 -6.22
N PHE A 78 5.76 -14.18 -7.03
CA PHE A 78 5.31 -14.38 -8.40
C PHE A 78 6.38 -15.02 -9.29
N ASP A 79 7.63 -14.52 -9.23
CA ASP A 79 8.76 -15.02 -10.02
C ASP A 79 9.15 -16.47 -9.68
N LYS A 80 8.72 -16.98 -8.52
CA LYS A 80 9.02 -18.33 -8.04
C LYS A 80 7.92 -19.36 -8.35
N LEU A 81 6.77 -18.96 -8.90
CA LEU A 81 5.63 -19.83 -9.21
C LEU A 81 5.81 -20.57 -10.54
#